data_AF-A0A3C0YE49-F1
#
_entry.id   AF-A0A3C0YE49-F1
#
_cell.length_a   1.000
_cell.length_b   1.000
_cell.length_c   1.000
_cell.angle_alpha   90.00
_cell.angle_beta   90.00
_cell.angle_gamma   90.00
#
_symmetry.space_group_name_H-M   'P 1'
#
loop_
_entity.id
_entity.type
_entity.pdbx_description
1 polymer ?
#
loop_
_entity_poly.entity_id
_entity_poly.type
_entity_poly.pdbx_seq_one_letter_code
_entity_poly.pdbx_strand_id
1 'polypeptide(L)'
;MVGTCHVECSIRYWRTHLITKNGRPHSAPLNQTTLDVLERRQGDHPTHVFTYEGNPIVQVNTKAWRNARERAGIHDFRWHDLRHTFATWYREAGTPTHELQRLGGWKTQSMVERYAHVAPDGLQLAAVRLDCVMGAFRLTNPADAEFVNDF
;
A
#
# COMPACT_ATOMS: atom_id res chain seq x y z
N MET A 1 10.48 29.68 4.70
CA MET A 1 9.60 30.29 3.69
C MET A 1 8.54 29.26 3.35
N VAL A 2 7.28 29.59 3.61
CA VAL A 2 6.16 28.65 3.83
C VAL A 2 5.59 28.22 2.47
N GLY A 3 5.71 26.93 2.12
CA GLY A 3 5.27 26.40 0.83
C GLY A 3 3.88 25.79 0.90
N THR A 4 2.95 26.34 0.13
CA THR A 4 1.58 25.89 -0.13
C THR A 4 1.52 24.46 -0.68
N CYS A 5 0.84 23.54 0.03
CA CYS A 5 0.44 22.25 -0.53
C CYS A 5 -0.83 22.41 -1.37
N HIS A 6 -0.68 22.45 -2.70
CA HIS A 6 -1.80 22.35 -3.61
C HIS A 6 -2.14 20.86 -3.78
N VAL A 7 -3.25 20.40 -3.19
CA VAL A 7 -3.80 19.07 -3.43
C VAL A 7 -4.71 19.17 -4.65
N GLU A 8 -4.18 18.85 -5.82
CA GLU A 8 -4.98 18.80 -7.05
C GLU A 8 -5.81 17.50 -7.02
N CYS A 9 -7.13 17.63 -6.83
CA CYS A 9 -8.07 16.53 -6.54
C CYS A 9 -8.27 15.51 -7.68
N SER A 10 -7.66 15.73 -8.86
CA SER A 10 -7.71 14.80 -10.00
C SER A 10 -6.65 13.70 -9.96
N ILE A 11 -5.78 13.74 -8.96
CA ILE A 11 -4.55 12.97 -8.89
C ILE A 11 -4.63 12.00 -7.69
N ARG A 12 -4.89 10.71 -7.94
CA ARG A 12 -4.96 9.64 -6.91
C ARG A 12 -3.58 9.27 -6.30
N TYR A 13 -2.60 10.15 -6.40
CA TYR A 13 -1.25 9.91 -5.88
C TYR A 13 -0.85 11.00 -4.89
N TRP A 14 -0.42 10.58 -3.70
CA TRP A 14 0.25 11.47 -2.76
C TRP A 14 1.73 11.55 -3.11
N ARG A 15 2.20 12.73 -3.51
CA ARG A 15 3.61 12.97 -3.81
C ARG A 15 4.24 13.76 -2.66
N THR A 16 5.26 13.19 -2.02
CA THR A 16 6.11 13.96 -1.09
C THR A 16 6.95 14.97 -1.87
N HIS A 17 7.22 16.15 -1.29
CA HIS A 17 8.11 17.14 -1.89
C HIS A 17 9.48 16.57 -2.29
N LEU A 18 10.12 17.22 -3.27
CA LEU A 18 11.41 16.84 -3.87
C LEU A 18 12.55 16.66 -2.86
N ILE A 19 12.41 17.21 -1.65
CA ILE A 19 13.39 17.17 -0.57
C ILE A 19 12.97 16.12 0.45
N THR A 20 13.06 14.84 0.10
CA THR A 20 13.08 13.76 1.09
C THR A 20 14.53 13.56 1.56
N LYS A 21 14.74 12.97 2.75
CA LYS A 21 16.09 12.59 3.24
C LYS A 21 16.92 11.76 2.25
N ASN A 22 16.25 11.20 1.22
CA ASN A 22 16.82 10.34 0.19
C ASN A 22 16.85 10.97 -1.22
N GLY A 23 16.48 12.26 -1.36
CA GLY A 23 16.54 13.00 -2.63
C GLY A 23 15.64 12.46 -3.75
N ARG A 24 14.73 11.53 -3.45
CA ARG A 24 13.78 10.94 -4.41
C ARG A 24 12.35 11.23 -3.97
N PRO A 25 11.51 11.84 -4.83
CA PRO A 25 10.11 12.02 -4.52
C PRO A 25 9.44 10.65 -4.45
N HIS A 26 8.84 10.35 -3.30
CA HIS A 26 8.03 9.15 -3.13
C HIS A 26 6.59 9.47 -3.52
N SER A 27 6.02 8.69 -4.43
CA SER A 27 4.61 8.77 -4.82
C SER A 27 3.89 7.53 -4.33
N ALA A 28 2.97 7.69 -3.40
CA ALA A 28 2.14 6.61 -2.88
C ALA A 28 0.73 6.71 -3.47
N PRO A 29 0.19 5.64 -4.08
CA PRO A 29 -1.21 5.64 -4.50
C PRO A 29 -2.10 5.72 -3.26
N LEU A 30 -3.12 6.58 -3.34
CA LEU A 30 -4.10 6.76 -2.27
C LEU A 30 -5.31 5.86 -2.51
N ASN A 31 -5.73 5.14 -1.47
CA ASN A 31 -7.01 4.43 -1.50
C ASN A 31 -8.17 5.41 -1.25
N GLN A 32 -9.40 4.95 -1.54
CA GLN A 32 -10.59 5.80 -1.40
C GLN A 32 -10.76 6.31 0.03
N THR A 33 -10.54 5.45 1.02
CA THR A 33 -10.60 5.83 2.45
C THR A 33 -9.63 6.96 2.79
N THR A 34 -8.43 6.98 2.21
CA THR A 34 -7.49 8.09 2.42
C THR A 34 -8.00 9.36 1.77
N LEU A 35 -8.53 9.28 0.55
CA LEU A 35 -9.13 10.44 -0.14
C LEU A 35 -10.28 11.03 0.68
N ASP A 36 -11.20 10.20 1.18
CA ASP A 36 -12.34 10.64 1.99
C ASP A 36 -11.87 11.38 3.27
N VAL A 37 -10.78 10.91 3.89
CA VAL A 37 -10.19 11.59 5.06
C VAL A 37 -9.55 12.91 4.67
N LEU A 38 -8.85 12.97 3.54
CA LEU A 38 -8.25 14.21 3.05
C LEU A 38 -9.32 15.25 2.70
N GLU A 39 -10.39 14.85 2.01
CA GLU A 39 -11.52 15.71 1.65
C GLU A 39 -12.19 16.33 2.88
N ARG A 40 -12.40 15.54 3.94
CA ARG A 40 -12.95 16.05 5.22
C ARG A 40 -12.06 17.07 5.92
N ARG A 41 -10.78 17.14 5.55
CA ARG A 41 -9.78 18.05 6.11
C ARG A 41 -9.43 19.21 5.18
N GLN A 42 -9.98 19.22 3.96
CA GLN A 42 -9.77 20.33 3.03
C GLN A 42 -10.44 21.59 3.59
N GLY A 43 -9.70 22.70 3.60
CA GLY A 43 -10.17 23.99 4.09
C GLY A 43 -9.79 24.33 5.55
N ASP A 44 -9.32 23.35 6.33
CA ASP A 44 -8.91 23.58 7.74
C ASP A 44 -7.68 24.51 7.86
N HIS A 45 -6.76 24.47 6.89
CA HIS A 45 -5.56 25.30 6.86
C HIS A 45 -5.10 25.56 5.41
N PRO A 46 -4.56 26.76 5.08
CA PRO A 46 -4.22 27.15 3.71
C PRO A 46 -3.13 26.30 3.05
N THR A 47 -2.28 25.63 3.85
CA THR A 47 -1.10 24.93 3.33
C THR A 47 -0.89 23.50 3.85
N HIS A 48 -1.60 23.05 4.89
CA HIS A 48 -1.32 21.77 5.54
C HIS A 48 -2.63 21.02 5.79
N VAL A 49 -2.66 19.72 5.50
CA VAL A 49 -3.89 18.92 5.71
C VAL A 49 -4.06 18.52 7.19
N PHE A 50 -2.96 18.39 7.92
CA PHE A 50 -2.98 17.99 9.33
C PHE A 50 -2.46 19.12 10.22
N THR A 51 -3.38 19.81 10.88
CA THR A 51 -3.09 20.90 11.83
C THR A 51 -3.76 20.66 13.18
N TYR A 52 -3.16 21.23 14.22
CA TYR A 52 -3.72 21.30 15.56
C TYR A 52 -3.64 22.75 16.04
N GLU A 53 -4.77 23.35 16.40
CA GLU A 53 -4.86 24.77 16.79
C GLU A 53 -4.20 25.73 15.77
N GLY A 54 -4.41 25.45 14.48
CA GLY A 54 -3.85 26.24 13.36
C GLY A 54 -2.37 25.99 13.07
N ASN A 55 -1.66 25.19 13.87
CA ASN A 55 -0.26 24.87 13.66
C ASN A 55 -0.08 23.50 12.97
N PRO A 56 0.90 23.34 12.06
CA PRO A 56 1.16 22.07 11.42
C PRO A 56 1.67 21.03 12.42
N ILE A 57 1.17 19.81 12.30
CA ILE A 57 1.62 18.70 13.14
C ILE A 57 2.98 18.20 12.64
N VAL A 58 4.04 18.48 13.41
CA VAL A 58 5.41 18.06 13.07
C VAL A 58 5.76 16.68 13.64
N GLN A 59 5.17 16.31 14.78
CA GLN A 59 5.37 15.02 15.43
C GLN A 59 4.05 14.26 15.50
N VAL A 60 4.10 12.98 15.15
CA VAL A 60 2.93 12.09 15.08
C VAL A 60 2.70 11.32 16.39
N ASN A 61 3.74 11.09 17.18
CA ASN A 61 3.64 10.46 18.50
C ASN A 61 3.21 11.49 19.56
N THR A 62 1.94 11.92 19.50
CA THR A 62 1.36 12.97 20.36
C THR A 62 0.36 12.39 21.36
N LYS A 63 -0.20 13.25 22.22
CA LYS A 63 -1.29 12.88 23.14
C LYS A 63 -2.51 12.33 22.37
N ALA A 64 -2.80 12.85 21.18
CA ALA A 64 -3.87 12.34 20.33
C ALA A 64 -3.67 10.87 19.96
N TRP A 65 -2.43 10.47 19.64
CA TRP A 65 -2.10 9.07 19.38
C TRP A 65 -2.30 8.18 20.60
N ARG A 66 -1.84 8.60 21.78
CA ARG A 66 -2.02 7.82 23.02
C ARG A 66 -3.50 7.65 23.35
N ASN A 67 -4.29 8.73 23.29
CA ASN A 67 -5.72 8.67 23.52
C ASN A 67 -6.44 7.78 22.48
N ALA A 68 -6.01 7.80 21.22
CA ALA A 68 -6.55 6.93 20.18
C ALA A 68 -6.25 5.45 20.48
N ARG A 69 -5.04 5.13 20.94
CA ARG A 69 -4.65 3.78 21.36
C ARG A 69 -5.44 3.29 22.58
N GLU A 70 -5.62 4.13 23.58
CA GLU A 70 -6.41 3.82 24.77
C GLU A 70 -7.87 3.52 24.40
N ARG A 71 -8.47 4.36 23.55
CA ARG A 71 -9.83 4.13 23.04
C ARG A 71 -9.96 2.85 22.22
N ALA A 72 -8.91 2.45 21.51
CA ALA A 72 -8.87 1.21 20.74
C ALA A 72 -8.57 -0.04 21.61
N GLY A 73 -8.19 0.13 22.88
CA GLY A 73 -7.82 -0.97 23.77
C GLY A 73 -6.50 -1.65 23.41
N ILE A 74 -5.59 -0.97 22.70
CA ILE A 74 -4.34 -1.58 22.20
C ILE A 74 -3.14 -1.22 23.09
N HIS A 75 -2.60 -2.22 23.78
CA HIS A 75 -1.41 -2.11 24.61
C HIS A 75 -0.12 -2.38 23.81
N ASP A 76 1.01 -1.82 24.26
CA ASP A 76 2.35 -1.94 23.63
C ASP A 76 2.47 -1.72 22.10
N PHE A 77 1.73 -0.76 21.54
CA PHE A 77 1.74 -0.45 20.11
C PHE A 77 2.36 0.93 19.79
N ARG A 78 3.40 0.95 18.97
CA ARG A 78 4.14 2.17 18.61
C ARG A 78 3.66 2.72 17.28
N TRP A 79 3.94 4.00 17.04
CA TRP A 79 3.57 4.63 15.77
C TRP A 79 4.18 3.91 14.55
N HIS A 80 5.42 3.44 14.66
CA HIS A 80 6.08 2.69 13.60
C HIS A 80 5.45 1.33 13.31
N ASP A 81 4.72 0.77 14.28
CA ASP A 81 4.07 -0.52 14.11
C ASP A 81 2.92 -0.45 13.11
N LEU A 82 2.29 0.72 12.92
CA LEU A 82 1.33 0.94 11.82
C LEU A 82 1.95 0.63 10.45
N ARG A 83 3.21 1.00 10.25
CA ARG A 83 3.93 0.72 8.99
C ARG A 83 4.31 -0.77 8.88
N HIS A 84 4.59 -1.43 10.01
CA HIS A 84 4.81 -2.87 10.06
C HIS A 84 3.51 -3.63 9.74
N THR A 85 2.40 -3.29 10.38
CA THR A 85 1.07 -3.86 10.13
C THR A 85 0.62 -3.66 8.68
N PHE A 86 0.82 -2.46 8.13
CA PHE A 86 0.58 -2.19 6.71
C PHE A 86 1.35 -3.17 5.81
N ALA A 87 2.64 -3.39 6.09
CA ALA A 87 3.45 -4.29 5.28
C ALA A 87 2.99 -5.76 5.40
N THR A 88 2.67 -6.19 6.61
CA THR A 88 2.12 -7.52 6.90
C THR A 88 0.82 -7.77 6.14
N TRP A 89 -0.16 -6.86 6.23
CA TRP A 89 -1.45 -7.02 5.54
C TRP A 89 -1.32 -7.07 4.02
N TYR A 90 -0.43 -6.26 3.43
CA TYR A 90 -0.18 -6.34 1.99
C TYR A 90 0.42 -7.68 1.57
N ARG A 91 1.26 -8.28 2.43
CA ARG A 91 1.84 -9.61 2.18
C ARG A 91 0.81 -10.72 2.34
N GLU A 92 -0.04 -10.64 3.36
CA GLU A 92 -1.18 -11.57 3.52
C GLU A 92 -2.13 -11.50 2.32
N ALA A 93 -2.37 -10.30 1.79
CA ALA A 93 -3.15 -10.10 0.56
C ALA A 93 -2.45 -10.60 -0.73
N GLY A 94 -1.25 -11.19 -0.63
CA GLY A 94 -0.52 -11.75 -1.77
C GLY A 94 0.24 -10.73 -2.62
N THR A 95 0.42 -9.49 -2.13
CA THR A 95 1.17 -8.46 -2.87
C THR A 95 2.65 -8.84 -2.94
N PRO A 96 3.28 -8.86 -4.13
CA PRO A 96 4.68 -9.24 -4.25
C PRO A 96 5.61 -8.20 -3.61
N THR A 97 6.75 -8.67 -3.11
CA THR A 97 7.72 -7.87 -2.32
C THR A 97 8.18 -6.61 -3.04
N HIS A 98 8.33 -6.66 -4.37
CA HIS A 98 8.78 -5.52 -5.18
C HIS A 98 7.71 -4.40 -5.28
N GLU A 99 6.42 -4.76 -5.31
CA GLU A 99 5.32 -3.78 -5.26
C GLU A 99 5.25 -3.16 -3.87
N LEU A 100 5.33 -3.99 -2.82
CA LEU A 100 5.34 -3.50 -1.45
C LEU A 100 6.51 -2.54 -1.18
N GLN A 101 7.69 -2.83 -1.72
CA GLN A 101 8.85 -1.94 -1.63
C GLN A 101 8.55 -0.55 -2.22
N ARG A 102 7.94 -0.52 -3.40
CA ARG A 102 7.53 0.72 -4.05
C ARG A 102 6.46 1.43 -3.23
N LEU A 103 5.40 0.75 -2.81
CA LEU A 103 4.29 1.35 -2.06
C LEU A 103 4.74 2.00 -0.75
N GLY A 104 5.56 1.32 0.05
CA GLY A 104 6.05 1.90 1.29
C GLY A 104 7.26 2.83 1.13
N GLY A 105 7.88 2.89 -0.03
CA GLY A 105 9.07 3.73 -0.27
C GLY A 105 10.31 3.23 0.49
N TRP A 106 10.50 1.92 0.59
CA TRP A 106 11.72 1.35 1.17
C TRP A 106 12.90 1.43 0.19
N LYS A 107 14.08 1.78 0.73
CA LYS A 107 15.29 2.01 -0.09
C LYS A 107 15.83 0.72 -0.69
N THR A 108 15.79 -0.39 0.05
CA THR A 108 16.34 -1.69 -0.37
C THR A 108 15.31 -2.80 -0.20
N GLN A 109 15.41 -3.84 -1.04
CA GLN A 109 14.57 -5.04 -0.92
C GLN A 109 14.78 -5.76 0.42
N SER A 110 16.01 -5.76 0.93
CA SER A 110 16.36 -6.33 2.24
C SER A 110 15.53 -5.77 3.41
N MET A 111 15.05 -4.52 3.32
CA MET A 111 14.18 -3.94 4.35
C MET A 111 12.76 -4.52 4.33
N VAL A 112 12.32 -5.03 3.18
CA VAL A 112 10.96 -5.56 2.93
C VAL A 112 10.96 -7.09 3.01
N GLU A 113 12.09 -7.75 2.79
CA GLU A 113 12.27 -9.19 2.95
C GLU A 113 11.88 -9.69 4.35
N ARG A 114 11.95 -8.82 5.38
CA ARG A 114 11.41 -9.12 6.71
C ARG A 114 9.95 -9.57 6.67
N TYR A 115 9.14 -9.17 5.69
CA TYR A 115 7.73 -9.58 5.57
C TYR A 115 7.50 -10.66 4.50
N ALA A 116 8.56 -11.15 3.85
CA ALA A 116 8.43 -12.14 2.78
C ALA A 116 7.76 -13.44 3.28
N HIS A 117 8.04 -13.83 4.52
CA HIS A 117 7.56 -15.07 5.14
C HIS A 117 6.07 -15.08 5.50
N VAL A 118 5.40 -13.93 5.52
CA VAL A 118 4.00 -13.82 5.96
C VAL A 118 2.99 -14.28 4.89
N ALA A 119 3.43 -14.60 3.67
CA ALA A 119 2.55 -15.02 2.59
C ALA A 119 2.66 -16.54 2.30
N PRO A 120 1.89 -17.40 3.00
CA PRO A 120 1.79 -18.82 2.64
C PRO A 120 0.98 -19.05 1.35
N ASP A 121 -0.07 -18.25 1.09
CA ASP A 121 -1.02 -18.49 -0.02
C ASP A 121 -0.61 -17.83 -1.35
N GLY A 122 0.41 -16.97 -1.33
CA GLY A 122 0.86 -16.24 -2.52
C GLY A 122 1.36 -17.16 -3.64
N LEU A 123 1.91 -18.33 -3.29
CA LEU A 123 2.39 -19.32 -4.27
C LEU A 123 1.25 -20.08 -4.95
N GLN A 124 0.19 -20.43 -4.21
CA GLN A 124 -0.97 -21.10 -4.79
C GLN A 124 -1.74 -20.14 -5.71
N LEU A 125 -1.96 -18.89 -5.28
CA LEU A 125 -2.57 -17.88 -6.14
C LEU A 125 -1.70 -17.57 -7.38
N ALA A 126 -0.37 -17.57 -7.23
CA ALA A 126 0.54 -17.39 -8.36
C ALA A 126 0.49 -18.56 -9.36
N ALA A 127 0.31 -19.80 -8.89
CA ALA A 127 0.12 -20.95 -9.76
C ALA A 127 -1.20 -20.84 -10.54
N VAL A 128 -2.30 -20.48 -9.86
CA VAL A 128 -3.63 -20.30 -10.50
C VAL A 128 -3.64 -19.16 -11.53
N ARG A 129 -2.77 -18.14 -11.40
CA ARG A 129 -2.63 -17.10 -12.44
C ARG A 129 -2.21 -17.67 -13.79
N LEU A 130 -1.43 -18.76 -13.78
CA LEU A 130 -1.06 -19.44 -15.02
C LEU A 130 -2.28 -20.10 -15.66
N ASP A 131 -3.23 -20.61 -14.88
CA ASP A 131 -4.46 -21.24 -15.40
C ASP A 131 -5.31 -20.24 -16.19
N CYS A 132 -5.37 -18.97 -15.78
CA CYS A 132 -6.04 -17.92 -16.56
C CYS A 132 -5.34 -17.64 -17.92
N VAL A 133 -4.01 -17.77 -17.99
CA VAL A 133 -3.23 -17.57 -19.22
C VAL A 133 -3.27 -18.82 -20.11
N MET A 134 -3.23 -20.00 -19.49
CA MET A 134 -3.17 -21.30 -20.13
C MET A 134 -4.55 -21.89 -20.44
N GLY A 135 -5.65 -21.33 -19.90
CA GLY A 135 -7.02 -21.78 -20.19
C GLY A 135 -7.43 -21.66 -21.66
N ALA A 136 -6.70 -20.88 -22.46
CA ALA A 136 -6.81 -20.86 -23.91
C ALA A 136 -6.12 -22.07 -24.60
N PHE A 137 -5.19 -22.73 -23.90
CA PHE A 137 -4.46 -23.89 -24.35
C PHE A 137 -5.12 -25.14 -23.74
N ARG A 138 -6.15 -25.67 -24.40
CA ARG A 138 -6.64 -27.01 -24.06
C ARG A 138 -5.47 -27.97 -24.23
N LEU A 139 -5.02 -28.55 -23.12
CA LEU A 139 -4.21 -29.76 -23.16
C LEU A 139 -5.13 -30.84 -23.73
N THR A 140 -5.11 -31.02 -25.05
CA THR A 140 -5.67 -32.23 -25.66
C THR A 140 -4.81 -33.37 -25.16
N ASN A 141 -5.39 -34.24 -24.34
CA ASN A 141 -4.71 -35.47 -24.03
C ASN A 141 -4.70 -36.29 -25.33
N PRO A 142 -3.54 -36.84 -25.75
CA PRO A 142 -3.45 -37.57 -27.02
C PRO A 142 -4.36 -38.80 -27.10
N ALA A 143 -4.99 -39.22 -25.99
CA ALA A 143 -6.01 -40.26 -25.97
C ALA A 143 -7.43 -39.77 -26.35
N ASP A 144 -7.66 -38.45 -26.38
CA ASP A 144 -8.96 -37.83 -26.73
C ASP A 144 -8.99 -37.30 -28.16
N ALA A 145 -7.89 -37.46 -28.91
CA ALA A 145 -7.88 -37.31 -30.37
C ALA A 145 -8.60 -38.51 -30.99
N GLU A 146 -9.93 -38.54 -30.90
CA GLU A 146 -10.73 -39.48 -31.67
C GLU A 146 -10.42 -39.26 -33.15
N PHE A 147 -9.94 -40.35 -33.75
CA PHE A 147 -9.70 -40.49 -35.18
C PHE A 147 -11.05 -40.37 -35.89
N VAL A 148 -11.44 -39.15 -36.27
CA VAL A 148 -12.56 -38.93 -37.18
C VAL A 148 -12.13 -39.46 -38.55
N ASN A 149 -12.38 -40.75 -38.79
CA ASN A 149 -12.47 -41.29 -40.14
C ASN A 149 -13.81 -40.84 -40.71
N ASP A 150 -13.83 -39.68 -41.36
CA ASP A 150 -14.83 -39.40 -42.39
C ASP A 150 -14.42 -40.16 -43.67
N PHE A 151 -15.42 -40.76 -44.29
CA PHE A 151 -15.35 -41.63 -45.49
C PHE A 151 -14.63 -41.01 -46.69
#